data_AF-A0A3P6TG75-F1
#
_entry.id   AF-A0A3P6TG75-F1
#
_cell.length_a   1.000
_cell.length_b   1.000
_cell.length_c   1.000
_cell.angle_alpha   90.00
_cell.angle_beta   90.00
_cell.angle_gamma   90.00
#
_symmetry.space_group_name_H-M   'P 1'
#
loop_
_entity.id
_entity.type
_entity.pdbx_description
1 polymer ?
#
loop_
_entity_poly.entity_id
_entity_poly.type
_entity_poly.pdbx_seq_one_letter_code
_entity_poly.pdbx_strand_id
1 'polypeptide(L)'
;MHGIIDMHILPTSASMIGGTIFVLTGTVARTKAGPAVFLAYTIAGIVALFNALNYSELACRFPKAGSTYTYAYIMLGELPAFLAGWSILLEYILGVAAVSRGWSSNLNGLVNDAISNWTITNVGL
;
A
#
# COMPACT_ATOMS: atom_id res chain seq x y z
N MET A 1 9.90 -12.74 -23.28
CA MET A 1 8.62 -12.49 -22.58
C MET A 1 8.65 -12.87 -21.09
N HIS A 2 9.39 -13.92 -20.67
CA HIS A 2 9.50 -14.28 -19.23
C HIS A 2 10.15 -13.20 -18.34
N GLY A 3 11.20 -12.51 -18.80
CA GLY A 3 11.91 -11.54 -17.94
C GLY A 3 11.06 -10.34 -17.45
N ILE A 4 10.05 -9.91 -18.19
CA ILE A 4 9.17 -8.79 -17.78
C ILE A 4 8.18 -9.25 -16.70
N ILE A 5 7.68 -10.47 -16.82
CA ILE A 5 6.73 -11.05 -15.88
C ILE A 5 7.42 -11.23 -14.52
N ASP A 6 8.63 -11.77 -14.52
CA ASP A 6 9.41 -12.05 -13.31
C ASP A 6 9.89 -10.77 -12.62
N MET A 7 10.32 -9.75 -13.39
CA MET A 7 10.89 -8.53 -12.81
C MET A 7 9.84 -7.49 -12.39
N HIS A 8 8.69 -7.41 -13.08
CA HIS A 8 7.70 -6.35 -12.85
C HIS A 8 6.36 -6.84 -12.36
N ILE A 9 5.74 -7.80 -13.04
CA ILE A 9 4.32 -8.14 -12.82
C ILE A 9 4.15 -8.98 -11.54
N LEU A 10 5.01 -9.98 -11.34
CA LEU A 10 4.91 -10.87 -10.19
C LEU A 10 5.17 -10.15 -8.85
N PRO A 11 6.22 -9.30 -8.70
CA PRO A 11 6.47 -8.62 -7.44
C PRO A 11 5.41 -7.58 -7.09
N THR A 12 4.90 -6.84 -8.08
CA THR A 12 3.89 -5.78 -7.86
C THR A 12 2.52 -6.34 -7.51
N SER A 13 2.08 -7.39 -8.20
CA SER A 13 0.80 -8.04 -7.88
C SER A 13 0.82 -8.67 -6.48
N ALA A 14 1.93 -9.30 -6.08
CA ALA A 14 2.08 -9.87 -4.75
C ALA A 14 2.01 -8.81 -3.63
N SER A 15 2.66 -7.65 -3.81
CA SER A 15 2.66 -6.57 -2.81
C SER A 15 1.29 -5.88 -2.69
N MET A 16 0.53 -5.76 -3.78
CA MET A 16 -0.81 -5.15 -3.76
C MET A 16 -1.88 -6.08 -3.18
N ILE A 17 -1.83 -7.38 -3.49
CA ILE A 17 -2.87 -8.34 -3.11
C ILE A 17 -2.70 -8.80 -1.65
N GLY A 18 -1.46 -9.01 -1.19
CA GLY A 18 -1.16 -9.78 0.03
C GLY A 18 -1.76 -9.24 1.34
N GLY A 19 -1.41 -8.02 1.75
CA GLY A 19 -1.85 -7.49 3.07
C GLY A 19 -3.08 -6.59 2.99
N THR A 20 -3.15 -5.78 1.95
CA THR A 20 -4.03 -4.61 1.90
C THR A 20 -5.47 -4.97 1.54
N ILE A 21 -5.68 -5.93 0.64
CA ILE A 21 -7.03 -6.36 0.23
C ILE A 21 -7.63 -7.34 1.24
N PHE A 22 -6.90 -8.36 1.67
CA PHE A 22 -7.50 -9.40 2.52
C PHE A 22 -7.88 -8.91 3.92
N VAL A 23 -7.14 -7.96 4.49
CA VAL A 23 -7.40 -7.47 5.85
C VAL A 23 -8.20 -6.16 5.85
N LEU A 24 -7.83 -5.21 4.98
CA LEU A 24 -8.43 -3.87 5.02
C LEU A 24 -9.81 -3.85 4.37
N THR A 25 -10.04 -4.62 3.29
CA THR A 25 -11.34 -4.65 2.61
C THR A 25 -12.45 -5.14 3.53
N GLY A 26 -12.22 -6.20 4.33
CA GLY A 26 -13.20 -6.70 5.29
C GLY A 26 -13.54 -5.68 6.38
N THR A 27 -12.53 -4.96 6.87
CA THR A 27 -12.70 -3.92 7.90
C THR A 27 -13.48 -2.71 7.34
N VAL A 28 -13.13 -2.24 6.15
CA VAL A 28 -13.80 -1.10 5.49
C VAL A 28 -15.24 -1.46 5.09
N ALA A 29 -15.47 -2.68 4.62
CA ALA A 29 -16.81 -3.16 4.28
C ALA A 29 -17.73 -3.21 5.51
N ARG A 30 -17.22 -3.68 6.65
CA ARG A 30 -17.98 -3.75 7.90
C ARG A 30 -18.27 -2.37 8.51
N THR A 31 -17.33 -1.42 8.43
CA THR A 31 -17.37 -0.18 9.22
C THR A 31 -17.77 1.08 8.45
N LYS A 32 -17.56 1.14 7.13
CA LYS A 32 -17.67 2.39 6.37
C LYS A 32 -18.69 2.37 5.24
N ALA A 33 -18.72 1.32 4.40
CA ALA A 33 -19.39 1.41 3.09
C ALA A 33 -20.41 0.30 2.78
N GLY A 34 -20.46 -0.82 3.51
CA GLY A 34 -21.41 -1.90 3.24
C GLY A 34 -21.35 -2.38 1.78
N PRO A 35 -22.48 -2.61 1.08
CA PRO A 35 -22.46 -3.05 -0.33
C PRO A 35 -21.90 -2.01 -1.32
N ALA A 36 -21.77 -0.74 -0.93
CA ALA A 36 -21.23 0.33 -1.79
C ALA A 36 -19.69 0.28 -1.94
N VAL A 37 -19.00 -0.62 -1.23
CA VAL A 37 -17.55 -0.83 -1.34
C VAL A 37 -17.11 -1.12 -2.78
N PHE A 38 -17.92 -1.84 -3.55
CA PHE A 38 -17.63 -2.13 -4.96
C PHE A 38 -17.48 -0.86 -5.80
N LEU A 39 -18.36 0.12 -5.59
CA LEU A 39 -18.31 1.40 -6.32
C LEU A 39 -17.05 2.19 -5.94
N ALA A 40 -16.68 2.19 -4.67
CA ALA A 40 -15.45 2.83 -4.18
C ALA A 40 -14.19 2.22 -4.82
N TYR A 41 -14.09 0.89 -4.88
CA TYR A 41 -12.97 0.21 -5.54
C TYR A 41 -12.94 0.45 -7.05
N THR A 42 -14.10 0.53 -7.70
CA THR A 42 -14.18 0.83 -9.14
C THR A 42 -13.61 2.20 -9.45
N ILE A 43 -14.00 3.23 -8.68
CA ILE A 43 -13.47 4.59 -8.83
C ILE A 43 -11.97 4.62 -8.51
N ALA A 44 -11.53 3.96 -7.44
CA ALA A 44 -10.12 3.86 -7.11
C ALA A 44 -9.30 3.20 -8.23
N GLY A 45 -9.85 2.16 -8.89
CA GLY A 45 -9.22 1.50 -10.04
C GLY A 45 -9.05 2.43 -11.23
N ILE A 46 -10.06 3.25 -11.55
CA ILE A 46 -9.96 4.24 -12.64
C ILE A 46 -8.88 5.28 -12.34
N VAL A 47 -8.80 5.79 -11.10
CA VAL A 47 -7.76 6.73 -10.68
C VAL A 47 -6.37 6.09 -10.77
N ALA A 48 -6.24 4.83 -10.33
CA ALA A 48 -4.99 4.08 -10.43
C ALA A 48 -4.54 3.87 -11.89
N LEU A 49 -5.47 3.64 -12.82
CA LEU A 49 -5.17 3.53 -14.25
C LEU A 49 -4.61 4.85 -14.81
N PHE A 50 -5.23 5.99 -14.48
CA PHE A 50 -4.70 7.29 -14.90
C PHE A 50 -3.31 7.56 -14.31
N ASN A 51 -3.09 7.19 -13.05
CA ASN A 51 -1.78 7.32 -12.42
C ASN A 51 -0.73 6.44 -13.12
N ALA A 52 -1.07 5.19 -13.42
CA ALA A 52 -0.19 4.26 -14.12
C ALA A 52 0.20 4.77 -15.52
N LEU A 53 -0.74 5.38 -16.26
CA LEU A 53 -0.46 6.00 -17.56
C LEU A 53 0.53 7.16 -17.43
N ASN A 54 0.36 8.04 -16.44
CA ASN A 54 1.28 9.14 -16.19
C ASN A 54 2.69 8.66 -15.82
N TYR A 55 2.79 7.67 -14.91
CA TYR A 55 4.08 7.07 -14.55
C TYR A 55 4.73 6.35 -15.74
N SER A 56 3.94 5.69 -16.60
CA SER A 56 4.45 5.06 -17.82
C SER A 56 5.06 6.08 -18.78
N GLU A 57 4.42 7.23 -18.97
CA GLU A 57 4.97 8.29 -19.83
C GLU A 57 6.30 8.82 -19.26
N LEU A 58 6.35 9.03 -17.94
CA LEU A 58 7.54 9.51 -17.26
C LEU A 58 8.70 8.49 -17.32
N ALA A 59 8.39 7.21 -17.16
CA ALA A 59 9.36 6.12 -17.27
C ALA A 59 9.94 6.00 -18.70
N CYS A 60 9.11 6.21 -19.73
CA CYS A 60 9.57 6.23 -21.12
C CYS A 60 10.45 7.45 -21.44
N ARG A 61 10.17 8.62 -20.83
CA ARG A 61 10.95 9.86 -21.05
C ARG A 61 12.30 9.84 -20.32
N PHE A 62 12.39 9.15 -19.18
CA PHE A 62 13.59 9.12 -18.33
C PHE A 62 13.99 7.68 -18.00
N PRO A 63 14.75 6.99 -18.87
CA PRO A 63 15.14 5.58 -18.71
C PRO A 63 16.32 5.41 -17.74
N LYS A 64 16.28 6.11 -16.60
CA LYS A 64 17.22 5.92 -15.49
C LYS A 64 16.49 5.24 -14.36
N ALA A 65 17.14 4.26 -13.73
CA ALA A 65 16.66 3.63 -12.51
C ALA A 65 16.58 4.68 -11.39
N GLY A 66 15.41 5.30 -11.24
CA GLY A 66 15.15 6.35 -10.27
C GLY A 66 13.73 6.21 -9.73
N SER A 67 13.60 6.22 -8.40
CA SER A 67 12.30 6.27 -7.74
C SER A 67 11.64 7.65 -7.96
N THR A 68 10.40 7.84 -7.52
CA THR A 68 9.62 9.09 -7.66
C THR A 68 10.39 10.35 -7.24
N TYR A 69 11.32 10.22 -6.29
CA TYR A 69 12.24 11.30 -5.89
C TYR A 69 13.09 11.84 -7.05
N THR A 70 13.67 10.96 -7.87
CA THR A 70 14.51 11.35 -9.01
C THR A 70 13.67 12.08 -10.07
N TYR A 71 12.43 11.64 -10.29
CA TYR A 71 11.52 12.30 -11.20
C TYR A 71 11.06 13.68 -10.70
N ALA A 72 10.78 13.81 -9.40
CA ALA A 72 10.43 15.09 -8.78
C ALA A 72 11.60 16.09 -8.81
N TYR A 73 12.85 15.60 -8.61
CA TYR A 73 14.05 16.44 -8.69
C TYR A 73 14.26 17.00 -10.09
N ILE A 74 14.07 16.18 -11.13
CA ILE A 74 14.26 16.60 -12.53
C ILE A 74 13.18 17.61 -12.96
N MET A 75 11.94 17.48 -12.46
CA MET A 75 10.80 18.29 -12.91
C MET A 75 10.58 19.58 -12.11
N LEU A 76 10.81 19.58 -10.80
CA LEU A 76 10.37 20.66 -9.90
C LEU A 76 11.48 21.30 -9.04
N GLY A 77 12.70 20.76 -9.03
CA GLY A 77 13.82 21.25 -8.21
C GLY A 77 13.90 20.66 -6.80
N GLU A 78 14.84 21.15 -5.99
CA GLU A 78 15.30 20.45 -4.77
C GLU A 78 14.29 20.42 -3.62
N LEU A 79 13.61 21.54 -3.35
CA LEU A 79 12.69 21.66 -2.22
C LEU A 79 11.44 20.76 -2.33
N PRO A 80 10.70 20.75 -3.47
CA PRO A 80 9.59 19.83 -3.66
C PRO A 80 10.03 18.37 -3.77
N ALA A 81 11.23 18.09 -4.33
CA ALA A 81 11.79 16.74 -4.34
C ALA A 81 12.11 16.24 -2.92
N PHE A 82 12.66 17.10 -2.05
CA PHE A 82 12.93 16.77 -0.66
C PHE A 82 11.65 16.44 0.11
N LEU A 83 10.61 17.25 -0.02
CA LEU A 83 9.31 16.99 0.61
C LEU A 83 8.67 15.70 0.10
N ALA A 84 8.73 15.42 -1.21
CA ALA A 84 8.23 14.18 -1.79
C ALA A 84 9.01 12.94 -1.32
N GLY A 85 10.33 13.06 -1.16
CA GLY A 85 11.15 12.00 -0.56
C GLY A 85 10.74 11.69 0.88
N TRP A 86 10.47 12.74 1.66
CA TRP A 86 9.99 12.61 3.04
C TRP A 86 8.59 12.02 3.15
N SER A 87 7.67 12.40 2.25
CA SER A 87 6.33 11.80 2.23
C SER A 87 6.38 10.30 1.91
N ILE A 88 7.23 9.89 0.96
CA ILE A 88 7.39 8.48 0.60
C ILE A 88 7.93 7.68 1.79
N LEU A 89 8.91 8.20 2.52
CA LEU A 89 9.44 7.51 3.70
C LEU A 89 8.38 7.33 4.80
N LEU A 90 7.60 8.38 5.06
CA LEU A 90 6.48 8.28 6.01
C LEU A 90 5.42 7.29 5.54
N GLU A 91 5.10 7.27 4.24
CA GLU A 91 4.17 6.32 3.64
C GLU A 91 4.64 4.87 3.82
N TYR A 92 5.92 4.57 3.59
CA TYR A 92 6.49 3.24 3.83
C TYR A 92 6.38 2.82 5.31
N ILE A 93 6.71 3.72 6.25
CA ILE A 93 6.61 3.43 7.69
C ILE A 93 5.16 3.14 8.09
N LEU A 94 4.23 3.99 7.64
CA LEU A 94 2.80 3.82 7.91
C LEU A 94 2.25 2.55 7.26
N GLY A 95 2.68 2.22 6.05
CA GLY A 95 2.31 1.00 5.34
C GLY A 95 2.72 -0.25 6.10
N VAL A 96 3.99 -0.33 6.53
CA VAL A 96 4.49 -1.47 7.32
C VAL A 96 3.76 -1.58 8.66
N ALA A 97 3.50 -0.46 9.34
CA ALA A 97 2.75 -0.45 10.59
C ALA A 97 1.30 -0.92 10.39
N ALA A 98 0.63 -0.49 9.32
CA ALA A 98 -0.74 -0.89 8.98
C ALA A 98 -0.82 -2.39 8.65
N VAL A 99 0.11 -2.91 7.85
CA VAL A 99 0.19 -4.34 7.52
C VAL A 99 0.45 -5.18 8.76
N SER A 100 1.39 -4.76 9.62
CA SER A 100 1.68 -5.45 10.88
C SER A 100 0.45 -5.53 11.78
N ARG A 101 -0.29 -4.40 11.94
CA ARG A 101 -1.55 -4.38 12.69
C ARG A 101 -2.62 -5.29 12.09
N GLY A 102 -2.72 -5.31 10.76
CA GLY A 102 -3.66 -6.17 10.06
C GLY A 102 -3.43 -7.65 10.34
N TRP A 103 -2.17 -8.09 10.28
CA TRP A 103 -1.77 -9.46 10.62
C TRP A 103 -2.03 -9.78 12.09
N SER A 104 -1.64 -8.90 13.01
CA SER A 104 -1.90 -9.11 14.45
C SER A 104 -3.38 -9.27 14.74
N SER A 105 -4.25 -8.48 14.12
CA SER A 105 -5.70 -8.60 14.28
C SER A 105 -6.24 -9.91 13.73
N ASN A 106 -5.76 -10.36 12.57
CA ASN A 106 -6.19 -11.62 11.97
C ASN A 106 -5.76 -12.82 12.83
N LEU A 107 -4.49 -12.83 13.27
CA LEU A 107 -3.96 -13.85 14.18
C LEU A 107 -4.70 -13.89 15.52
N ASN A 108 -5.04 -12.74 16.09
CA ASN A 108 -5.80 -12.70 17.34
C ASN A 108 -7.20 -13.32 17.17
N GLY A 109 -7.87 -13.03 16.05
CA GLY A 109 -9.15 -13.67 15.72
C GLY A 109 -9.05 -15.19 15.52
N LEU A 110 -7.95 -15.68 14.94
CA LEU A 110 -7.71 -17.12 14.77
C LEU A 110 -7.52 -17.85 16.11
N VAL A 111 -6.95 -17.17 17.10
CA VAL A 111 -6.68 -17.73 18.45
C VAL A 111 -7.83 -17.40 19.43
N ASN A 112 -9.00 -16.99 18.94
CA ASN A 112 -10.16 -16.58 19.76
C ASN A 112 -9.80 -15.56 20.84
N ASP A 113 -9.00 -14.54 20.49
CA ASP A 113 -8.57 -13.46 21.36
C ASP A 113 -7.78 -13.88 22.61
N ALA A 114 -7.32 -15.15 22.71
CA ALA A 114 -6.61 -15.63 23.90
C ALA A 114 -5.28 -14.89 24.13
N ILE A 115 -4.60 -14.47 23.06
CA ILE A 115 -3.36 -13.68 23.14
C ILE A 115 -3.66 -12.28 23.69
N SER A 116 -4.65 -11.58 23.13
CA SER A 116 -5.06 -10.27 23.64
C SER A 116 -5.52 -10.33 25.10
N ASN A 117 -6.33 -11.33 25.46
CA ASN A 117 -6.85 -11.47 26.81
C ASN A 117 -5.73 -11.80 27.83
N TRP A 118 -4.77 -12.64 27.43
CA TRP A 118 -3.58 -12.92 28.23
C TRP A 118 -2.70 -11.68 28.42
N THR A 119 -2.52 -10.85 27.39
CA THR A 119 -1.75 -9.61 27.50
C THR A 119 -2.43 -8.58 28.41
N ILE A 120 -3.75 -8.40 28.31
CA ILE A 120 -4.50 -7.49 29.20
C ILE A 120 -4.39 -7.97 30.66
N THR A 121 -4.51 -9.27 30.89
CA THR A 121 -4.51 -9.85 32.25
C THR A 121 -3.12 -9.82 32.92
N ASN A 122 -2.03 -10.03 32.16
CA ASN A 122 -0.67 -10.12 32.74
C ASN A 122 0.17 -8.84 32.63
N VAL A 123 -0.10 -7.99 31.63
CA VAL A 123 0.70 -6.80 31.34
C VAL A 123 -0.03 -5.51 31.74
N GLY A 124 -1.35 -5.57 31.98
CA GLY A 124 -2.11 -4.48 32.60
C GLY A 124 -2.24 -3.20 31.77
N LEU A 125 -2.43 -3.34 30.45
CA LEU A 125 -2.85 -2.25 29.57
C LEU A 125 -4.37 -2.20 29.45
#